data_AF-A0A3M7ENN7-F1
#
_entry.id   AF-A0A3M7ENN7-F1
#
_cell.length_a   1.000
_cell.length_b   1.000
_cell.length_c   1.000
_cell.angle_alpha   90.00
_cell.angle_beta   90.00
_cell.angle_gamma   90.00
#
_symmetry.space_group_name_H-M   'P 1'
#
loop_
_entity.id
_entity.type
_entity.pdbx_description
1 polymer ?
#
loop_
_entity_poly.entity_id
_entity_poly.type
_entity_poly.pdbx_seq_one_letter_code
_entity_poly.pdbx_strand_id
1 'polypeptide(L)'
;MQPAADTDVERKGTVFDVTGNKAYGPEGSYKVFAGKDASRALAQSSLKPEECRPEWDDLSDEHKKVLNDWYTYFSKRYNIKGKVEGATNM
;
A
#
# COMPACT_ATOMS: atom_id res chain seq x y z
N MET A 1 -13.09 -7.11 -22.53
CA MET A 1 -12.27 -7.88 -21.57
C MET A 1 -11.96 -6.97 -20.41
N GLN A 2 -12.63 -7.12 -19.28
CA GLN A 2 -12.18 -6.48 -18.04
C GLN A 2 -10.90 -7.23 -17.65
N PRO A 3 -9.73 -6.58 -17.58
CA PRO A 3 -8.52 -7.29 -17.20
C PRO A 3 -8.74 -7.83 -15.79
N ALA A 4 -8.39 -9.09 -15.56
CA ALA A 4 -8.33 -9.68 -14.23
C ALA A 4 -7.60 -8.67 -13.33
N ALA A 5 -8.29 -8.15 -12.30
CA ALA A 5 -7.85 -7.00 -11.55
C ALA A 5 -6.45 -7.25 -10.98
N ASP A 6 -5.44 -6.71 -11.67
CA ASP A 6 -4.08 -6.68 -11.20
C ASP A 6 -4.14 -5.99 -9.84
N THR A 7 -3.84 -6.76 -8.80
CA THR A 7 -4.04 -6.28 -7.43
C THR A 7 -2.72 -5.70 -7.01
N ASP A 8 -2.53 -4.42 -7.31
CA ASP A 8 -1.37 -3.67 -6.88
C ASP A 8 -1.68 -2.88 -5.60
N VAL A 9 -0.65 -2.64 -4.79
CA VAL A 9 -0.74 -1.76 -3.62
C VAL A 9 0.39 -0.75 -3.68
N GLU A 10 0.04 0.52 -3.51
CA GLU A 10 1.03 1.58 -3.47
C GLU A 10 1.40 1.91 -2.02
N ARG A 11 2.71 2.06 -1.78
CA ARG A 11 3.26 2.42 -0.49
C ARG A 11 4.53 3.25 -0.64
N LYS A 12 4.55 4.44 -0.03
CA LYS A 12 5.59 5.46 -0.16
C LYS A 12 5.87 5.80 -1.63
N GLY A 13 4.82 5.78 -2.47
CA GLY A 13 4.94 5.93 -3.91
C GLY A 13 5.49 4.70 -4.65
N THR A 14 5.76 3.58 -3.98
CA THR A 14 6.21 2.33 -4.63
C THR A 14 5.05 1.38 -4.83
N VAL A 15 4.88 0.88 -6.05
CA VAL A 15 3.83 -0.06 -6.43
C VAL A 15 4.33 -1.49 -6.24
N PHE A 16 3.64 -2.25 -5.41
CA PHE A 16 3.91 -3.67 -5.15
C PHE A 16 2.85 -4.54 -5.79
N ASP A 17 3.28 -5.55 -6.54
CA ASP A 17 2.38 -6.58 -7.06
C ASP A 17 1.99 -7.56 -5.96
N VAL A 18 0.73 -7.52 -5.53
CA VAL A 18 0.17 -8.46 -4.55
C VAL A 18 -0.82 -9.44 -5.21
N THR A 19 -0.75 -9.54 -6.53
CA THR A 19 -1.55 -10.45 -7.35
C THR A 19 -1.36 -11.89 -6.85
N GLY A 20 -2.48 -12.53 -6.46
CA GLY A 20 -2.48 -13.88 -5.89
C GLY A 20 -2.56 -13.95 -4.36
N ASN A 21 -2.45 -12.82 -3.65
CA ASN A 21 -2.70 -12.80 -2.22
C ASN A 21 -4.21 -12.63 -1.91
N LYS A 22 -4.79 -13.66 -1.28
CA LYS A 22 -6.20 -13.66 -0.84
C LYS A 22 -6.56 -12.49 0.07
N ALA A 23 -5.60 -11.97 0.82
CA ALA A 23 -5.80 -10.83 1.72
C ALA A 23 -6.21 -9.55 0.96
N TYR A 24 -5.77 -9.39 -0.29
CA TYR A 24 -6.10 -8.25 -1.14
C TYR A 24 -7.23 -8.52 -2.14
N GLY A 25 -7.71 -9.76 -2.18
CA GLY A 25 -8.86 -10.14 -3.00
C GLY A 25 -10.18 -9.53 -2.51
N PRO A 26 -11.30 -9.75 -3.23
CA PRO A 26 -12.60 -9.11 -2.96
C PRO A 26 -13.18 -9.39 -1.56
N GLU A 27 -12.82 -10.52 -0.96
CA GLU A 27 -13.22 -10.95 0.38
C GLU A 27 -12.12 -10.72 1.43
N GLY A 28 -10.96 -10.20 1.02
CA GLY A 28 -9.81 -10.01 1.89
C GLY A 28 -9.89 -8.74 2.73
N SER A 29 -9.27 -8.77 3.91
CA SER A 29 -9.24 -7.63 4.83
C SER A 29 -8.49 -6.41 4.27
N TYR A 30 -7.57 -6.63 3.33
CA TYR A 30 -6.71 -5.62 2.70
C TYR A 30 -7.23 -5.18 1.33
N LYS A 31 -8.45 -5.58 0.94
CA LYS A 31 -9.07 -5.19 -0.34
C LYS A 31 -9.16 -3.68 -0.56
N VAL A 32 -9.24 -2.92 0.54
CA VAL A 32 -9.32 -1.46 0.52
C VAL A 32 -8.03 -0.80 0.02
N PHE A 33 -6.91 -1.52 0.07
CA PHE A 33 -5.59 -1.07 -0.37
C PHE A 33 -5.30 -1.42 -1.82
N ALA A 34 -6.08 -2.31 -2.42
CA ALA A 34 -5.92 -2.69 -3.82
C ALA A 34 -6.20 -1.48 -4.74
N GLY A 35 -5.23 -1.15 -5.59
CA GLY A 35 -5.30 -0.06 -6.56
C GLY A 35 -5.29 1.35 -5.95
N LYS A 36 -4.86 1.51 -4.69
CA LYS A 36 -4.76 2.80 -4.01
C LYS A 36 -3.52 2.90 -3.14
N ASP A 37 -3.15 4.14 -2.78
CA ASP A 37 -2.06 4.38 -1.84
C ASP A 37 -2.49 4.10 -0.40
N ALA A 38 -1.94 3.04 0.17
CA ALA A 38 -2.24 2.59 1.52
C ALA A 38 -1.16 3.01 2.54
N SER A 39 -0.31 3.98 2.20
CA SER A 39 0.82 4.38 3.05
C SER A 39 0.36 4.82 4.44
N ARG A 40 -0.61 5.76 4.51
CA ARG A 40 -1.12 6.26 5.78
C ARG A 40 -1.84 5.16 6.57
N ALA A 41 -2.76 4.46 5.91
CA ALA A 41 -3.49 3.34 6.48
C ALA A 41 -2.58 2.29 7.11
N LEU A 42 -1.49 1.89 6.44
CA LEU A 42 -0.56 0.89 6.96
C LEU A 42 0.31 1.43 8.10
N ALA A 43 0.71 2.69 8.01
CA ALA A 43 1.41 3.37 9.10
C ALA A 43 0.57 3.37 10.40
N GLN A 44 -0.75 3.55 10.26
CA GLN A 44 -1.73 3.53 11.36
C GLN A 44 -2.32 2.13 11.64
N SER A 45 -1.92 1.10 10.87
CA SER A 45 -2.53 -0.25 10.91
C SER A 45 -4.07 -0.24 10.82
N SER A 46 -4.60 0.62 9.96
CA SER A 46 -6.02 0.88 9.76
C SER A 46 -6.48 0.30 8.43
N LEU A 47 -7.52 -0.53 8.40
CA LEU A 47 -8.09 -1.14 7.18
C LEU A 47 -9.24 -0.32 6.61
N LYS A 48 -9.21 0.99 6.85
CA LYS A 48 -10.29 1.90 6.48
C LYS A 48 -10.00 2.54 5.12
N PRO A 49 -10.97 2.56 4.19
CA PRO A 49 -10.79 3.18 2.88
C PRO A 49 -10.61 4.71 2.98
N GLU A 50 -11.13 5.34 4.03
CA GLU A 50 -10.96 6.76 4.36
C GLU A 50 -9.50 7.14 4.69
N GLU A 51 -8.74 6.20 5.24
CA GLU A 51 -7.32 6.39 5.61
C GLU A 51 -6.34 5.91 4.54
N CYS A 52 -6.84 5.35 3.43
CA CYS A 52 -6.03 4.96 2.26
C CYS A 52 -5.64 6.21 1.46
N ARG A 53 -4.65 6.93 1.99
CA ARG A 53 -4.13 8.17 1.41
C ARG A 53 -2.61 8.14 1.29
N PRO A 54 -2.07 8.85 0.29
CA PRO A 54 -0.62 9.06 0.15
C PRO A 54 -0.05 10.00 1.23
N GLU A 55 -0.89 10.69 1.99
CA GLU A 55 -0.49 11.66 3.01
C GLU A 55 -0.04 10.95 4.31
N TRP A 56 1.21 10.49 4.35
CA TRP A 56 1.83 9.88 5.54
C TRP A 56 2.89 10.77 6.21
N ASP A 57 3.19 11.94 5.66
CA ASP A 57 4.25 12.81 6.18
C ASP A 57 3.86 13.53 7.50
N ASP A 58 2.57 13.82 7.68
CA ASP A 58 1.99 14.38 8.90
C ASP A 58 2.02 13.42 10.11
N LEU A 59 2.28 12.13 9.87
CA LEU A 59 2.29 11.13 10.92
C LEU A 59 3.54 11.24 11.81
N SER A 60 3.41 10.90 13.09
CA SER A 60 4.53 10.81 14.02
C SER A 60 5.60 9.81 13.57
N ASP A 61 6.83 9.99 14.06
CA ASP A 61 7.97 9.11 13.77
C ASP A 61 7.69 7.62 14.03
N GLU A 62 6.89 7.31 15.04
CA GLU A 62 6.46 5.94 15.34
C GLU A 62 5.68 5.30 14.18
N HIS A 63 4.71 6.02 13.62
CA HIS A 63 3.94 5.57 12.46
C HIS A 63 4.83 5.49 11.20
N LYS A 64 5.74 6.46 11.00
CA LYS A 64 6.72 6.42 9.91
C LYS A 64 7.61 5.17 10.00
N LYS A 65 8.00 4.76 11.21
CA LYS A 65 8.76 3.53 11.45
C LYS A 65 7.95 2.28 11.13
N VAL A 66 6.69 2.21 11.56
CA VAL A 66 5.76 1.11 11.21
C VAL A 66 5.59 1.00 9.70
N LEU A 67 5.39 2.13 9.02
CA LEU A 67 5.29 2.18 7.56
C LEU A 67 6.55 1.63 6.88
N ASN A 68 7.73 1.99 7.40
CA ASN A 68 9.00 1.53 6.85
C ASN A 68 9.24 0.02 7.08
N ASP A 69 8.79 -0.52 8.23
CA ASP A 69 8.81 -1.95 8.49
C ASP A 69 7.91 -2.71 7.51
N TRP A 70 6.67 -2.25 7.34
CA TRP A 70 5.76 -2.77 6.32
C TRP A 70 6.36 -2.69 4.92
N TYR A 71 6.95 -1.56 4.54
CA TYR A 71 7.63 -1.38 3.26
C TYR A 71 8.74 -2.43 3.06
N THR A 72 9.58 -2.64 4.07
CA THR A 72 10.65 -3.63 4.03
C THR A 72 10.10 -5.05 3.92
N TYR A 73 9.04 -5.36 4.66
CA TYR A 73 8.37 -6.65 4.60
C TYR A 73 7.82 -6.91 3.18
N PHE A 74 7.17 -5.92 2.58
CA PHE A 74 6.61 -6.07 1.24
C PHE A 74 7.67 -6.15 0.16
N SER A 75 8.73 -5.34 0.24
CA SER A 75 9.86 -5.41 -0.67
C SER A 75 10.56 -6.77 -0.68
N LYS A 76 10.45 -7.54 0.41
CA LYS A 76 11.00 -8.90 0.48
C LYS A 76 10.01 -9.97 0.02
N ARG A 77 8.70 -9.71 0.13
CA ARG A 77 7.62 -10.67 -0.13
C ARG A 77 7.02 -10.55 -1.52
N TYR A 78 7.01 -9.36 -2.08
CA TYR A 78 6.33 -9.00 -3.32
C TYR A 78 7.29 -8.31 -4.27
N ASN A 79 6.99 -8.44 -5.57
CA ASN A 79 7.76 -7.78 -6.59
C ASN A 79 7.36 -6.31 -6.68
N ILE A 80 8.36 -5.42 -6.70
CA ILE A 80 8.13 -4.00 -6.97
C ILE A 80 7.89 -3.85 -8.47
N LYS A 81 6.68 -3.41 -8.85
CA LYS A 81 6.33 -3.15 -10.24
C LYS A 81 6.85 -1.80 -10.74
N GLY A 82 6.99 -0.83 -9.84
CA GLY A 82 7.50 0.49 -10.17
C GLY A 82 7.34 1.47 -9.03
N LYS A 83 7.61 2.75 -9.32
CA LYS A 83 7.38 3.87 -8.41
C LYS A 83 6.54 4.91 -9.15
N VAL A 84 5.51 5.45 -8.51
CA VAL A 84 4.68 6.50 -9.08
C VAL A 84 5.43 7.83 -9.03
N GLU A 85 5.77 8.34 -10.22
CA GLU A 85 6.28 9.69 -10.42
C GLU A 85 5.14 10.69 -10.21
N GLY A 86 4.98 11.18 -8.98
CA GLY A 86 3.88 12.06 -8.59
C GLY A 86 3.47 11.95 -7.13
N ALA A 87 3.94 10.90 -6.43
CA ALA A 87 3.89 10.85 -4.98
C ALA A 87 4.86 11.90 -4.41
N THR A 88 4.34 13.11 -4.17
CA THR A 88 5.03 14.26 -3.56
C THR A 88 5.41 13.94 -2.11
N ASN A 89 6.39 13.06 -1.94
CA ASN A 89 7.08 12.77 -0.69
C ASN A 89 8.57 13.08 -0.84
N MET A 90 8.86 14.29 -1.32
CA MET A 90 10.16 14.94 -1.14
C MET A 90 10.11 15.86 0.07
#